data_AF-A0A7M3XU58-F1
#
_entry.id   AF-A0A7M3XU58-F1
#
_cell.length_a   1.000
_cell.length_b   1.000
_cell.length_c   1.000
_cell.angle_alpha   90.00
_cell.angle_beta   90.00
_cell.angle_gamma   90.00
#
_symmetry.space_group_name_H-M   'P 1'
#
loop_
_entity.id
_entity.type
_entity.pdbx_description
1 polymer ?
#
loop_
_entity_poly.entity_id
_entity_poly.type
_entity_poly.pdbx_seq_one_letter_code
_entity_poly.pdbx_strand_id
1 'polypeptide(L)'
;GHRVSDEVETLPIILGNYVEVREGKSEEYDIELFNHGSATRKVLAIFDELGLGDDLQRARNGRKIRAGKATMRGRVHKTPKSVLLVVKEKSGLAQAARNLPGVDVVAARDLNAEDLAPGGDIGRLTVFTKSALEELN
;
A
#
# COMPACT_ATOMS: atom_id res chain seq x y z
N GLY A 1 14.86 2.94 -6.57
CA GLY A 1 14.76 2.91 -5.09
C GLY A 1 13.81 1.83 -4.62
N HIS A 2 12.66 1.71 -5.30
CA HIS A 2 11.75 0.59 -5.15
C HIS A 2 12.37 -0.74 -5.61
N ARG A 3 11.86 -1.86 -5.08
CA ARG A 3 12.27 -3.24 -5.37
C ARG A 3 10.98 -3.98 -5.69
N VAL A 4 10.83 -4.32 -6.96
CA VAL A 4 9.62 -4.96 -7.49
C VAL A 4 10.09 -6.25 -8.14
N SER A 5 9.31 -7.32 -7.98
CA SER A 5 9.59 -8.59 -8.68
C SER A 5 9.54 -8.37 -10.19
N ASP A 6 10.35 -9.12 -10.93
CA ASP A 6 10.33 -9.12 -12.40
C ASP A 6 9.00 -9.69 -12.95
N GLU A 7 8.21 -10.32 -12.09
CA GLU A 7 6.86 -10.85 -12.39
C GLU A 7 5.80 -9.76 -12.53
N VAL A 8 6.09 -8.52 -12.11
CA VAL A 8 5.15 -7.40 -12.27
C VAL A 8 5.21 -6.87 -13.69
N GLU A 9 4.23 -7.25 -14.50
CA GLU A 9 4.18 -6.91 -15.92
C GLU A 9 3.87 -5.43 -16.20
N THR A 10 3.05 -4.78 -15.36
CA THR A 10 2.56 -3.42 -15.61
C THR A 10 2.50 -2.54 -14.36
N LEU A 11 2.86 -1.27 -14.53
CA LEU A 11 2.64 -0.20 -13.55
C LEU A 11 1.78 0.90 -14.19
N PRO A 12 0.84 1.51 -13.45
CA PRO A 12 0.46 1.22 -12.06
C PRO A 12 -0.30 -0.11 -11.91
N ILE A 13 -0.20 -0.73 -10.73
CA ILE A 13 -0.98 -1.94 -10.42
C ILE A 13 -2.42 -1.54 -10.11
N ILE A 14 -3.38 -2.18 -10.77
CA ILE A 14 -4.81 -1.96 -10.53
C ILE A 14 -5.39 -3.19 -9.83
N LEU A 15 -5.86 -3.01 -8.59
CA LEU A 15 -6.56 -4.03 -7.83
C LEU A 15 -8.01 -4.11 -8.30
N GLY A 16 -8.36 -5.29 -8.81
CA GLY A 16 -9.73 -5.68 -9.06
C GLY A 16 -10.41 -6.25 -7.81
N ASN A 17 -11.47 -7.02 -8.04
CA ASN A 17 -12.22 -7.67 -6.99
C ASN A 17 -11.43 -8.84 -6.39
N TYR A 18 -11.66 -9.10 -5.10
CA TYR A 18 -11.05 -10.21 -4.38
C TYR A 18 -11.99 -11.43 -4.43
N VAL A 19 -11.48 -12.57 -4.88
CA VAL A 19 -12.25 -13.83 -4.92
C VAL A 19 -11.79 -14.73 -3.77
N GLU A 20 -12.69 -15.05 -2.84
CA GLU A 20 -12.43 -16.04 -1.78
C GLU A 20 -13.12 -17.36 -2.13
N VAL A 21 -12.36 -18.46 -2.17
CA VAL A 21 -12.91 -19.79 -2.36
C VAL A 21 -13.14 -20.42 -0.99
N ARG A 22 -14.42 -20.54 -0.57
CA ARG A 22 -14.82 -21.29 0.63
C ARG A 22 -15.64 -22.50 0.22
N GLU A 23 -15.27 -23.67 0.75
CA GLU A 23 -16.02 -24.92 0.56
C GLU A 23 -16.29 -25.27 -0.93
N GLY A 24 -15.39 -24.89 -1.83
CA GLY A 24 -15.53 -25.14 -3.27
C GLY A 24 -16.45 -24.17 -4.02
N LYS A 25 -16.99 -23.13 -3.36
CA LYS A 25 -17.71 -22.02 -4.00
C LYS A 25 -16.81 -20.80 -4.07
N SER A 26 -16.78 -20.14 -5.22
CA SER A 26 -16.07 -18.87 -5.43
C SER A 26 -17.04 -17.74 -5.12
N GLU A 27 -16.69 -16.90 -4.13
CA GLU A 27 -17.45 -15.69 -3.80
C GLU A 27 -16.58 -14.46 -4.12
N GLU A 28 -17.15 -13.53 -4.86
CA GLU A 28 -16.49 -12.29 -5.25
C GLU A 28 -16.83 -11.18 -4.25
N TYR A 29 -15.80 -10.55 -3.72
CA TYR A 29 -15.89 -9.48 -2.72
C TYR A 29 -15.23 -8.22 -3.25
N ASP A 30 -15.84 -7.07 -2.96
CA ASP A 30 -15.18 -5.78 -3.12
C ASP A 30 -13.98 -5.70 -2.17
N ILE A 31 -12.81 -5.42 -2.73
CA ILE A 31 -11.56 -5.36 -1.97
C ILE A 31 -11.55 -4.19 -0.97
N GLU A 32 -12.34 -3.14 -1.19
CA GLU A 32 -12.44 -2.01 -0.26
C GLU A 32 -13.25 -2.35 0.99
N LEU A 33 -14.26 -3.23 0.89
CA LEU A 33 -15.11 -3.70 2.00
C LEU A 33 -14.45 -4.83 2.81
N PHE A 34 -13.14 -4.69 3.03
CA PHE A 34 -12.31 -5.68 3.68
C PHE A 34 -12.70 -5.92 5.16
N ASN A 35 -12.97 -7.17 5.55
CA ASN A 35 -13.34 -7.54 6.93
C ASN A 35 -12.14 -7.48 7.89
N HIS A 36 -12.34 -6.95 9.10
CA HIS A 36 -11.33 -6.69 10.15
C HIS A 36 -10.62 -7.94 10.71
N GLY A 37 -11.11 -9.16 10.47
CA GLY A 37 -10.46 -10.38 10.95
C GLY A 37 -9.09 -10.64 10.31
N SER A 38 -7.99 -10.35 11.04
CA SER A 38 -6.60 -10.51 10.57
C SER A 38 -6.25 -9.73 9.29
N ALA A 39 -6.83 -8.55 9.13
CA ALA A 39 -6.82 -7.84 7.84
C ALA A 39 -5.43 -7.48 7.31
N THR A 40 -4.52 -7.01 8.18
CA THR A 40 -3.15 -6.66 7.78
C THR A 40 -2.35 -7.86 7.26
N ARG A 41 -2.57 -9.06 7.81
CA ARG A 41 -1.88 -10.28 7.33
C ARG A 41 -2.34 -10.64 5.92
N LYS A 42 -3.64 -10.51 5.65
CA LYS A 42 -4.19 -10.76 4.32
C LYS A 42 -3.67 -9.74 3.31
N VAL A 43 -3.62 -8.45 3.66
CA VAL A 43 -3.04 -7.40 2.78
C VAL A 43 -1.57 -7.67 2.50
N LEU A 44 -0.80 -8.11 3.50
CA LEU A 44 0.59 -8.49 3.30
C LEU A 44 0.72 -9.63 2.27
N ALA A 45 -0.10 -10.68 2.41
CA ALA A 45 -0.12 -11.80 1.46
C ALA A 45 -0.52 -11.35 0.04
N ILE A 46 -1.50 -10.46 -0.09
CA ILE A 46 -1.90 -9.87 -1.39
C ILE A 46 -0.73 -9.11 -2.01
N PHE A 47 -0.03 -8.27 -1.25
CA PHE A 47 1.11 -7.52 -1.78
C PHE A 47 2.31 -8.41 -2.10
N ASP A 48 2.53 -9.49 -1.34
CA ASP A 48 3.56 -10.48 -1.66
C ASP A 48 3.25 -11.20 -2.97
N GLU A 49 2.00 -11.63 -3.18
CA GLU A 49 1.54 -12.29 -4.42
C GLU A 49 1.61 -11.36 -5.64
N LEU A 50 1.38 -10.06 -5.42
CA LEU A 50 1.54 -9.03 -6.46
C LEU A 50 3.00 -8.66 -6.75
N GLY A 51 3.98 -9.37 -6.16
CA GLY A 51 5.40 -9.12 -6.39
C GLY A 51 5.94 -7.85 -5.69
N LEU A 52 5.20 -7.29 -4.73
CA LEU A 52 5.60 -6.10 -3.97
C LEU A 52 6.27 -6.42 -2.63
N GLY A 53 6.37 -7.71 -2.28
CA GLY A 53 6.93 -8.16 -1.00
C GLY A 53 8.34 -7.64 -0.73
N ASP A 54 9.20 -7.62 -1.76
CA ASP A 54 10.56 -7.10 -1.66
C ASP A 54 10.62 -5.60 -1.34
N ASP A 55 9.65 -4.83 -1.85
CA ASP A 55 9.51 -3.41 -1.56
C ASP A 55 9.17 -3.18 -0.08
N LEU A 56 8.22 -3.97 0.41
CA LEU A 56 7.77 -3.93 1.81
C LEU A 56 8.87 -4.37 2.77
N GLN A 57 9.60 -5.45 2.43
CA GLN A 57 10.74 -5.89 3.21
C GLN A 57 11.84 -4.84 3.25
N ARG A 58 12.14 -4.17 2.12
CA ARG A 58 13.08 -3.04 2.11
C ARG A 58 12.63 -1.95 3.08
N ALA A 59 11.34 -1.57 3.06
CA ALA A 59 10.82 -0.52 3.92
C ALA A 59 10.86 -0.90 5.40
N ARG A 60 10.54 -2.16 5.73
CA ARG A 60 10.63 -2.71 7.08
C ARG A 60 12.08 -2.71 7.59
N ASN A 61 13.01 -3.26 6.81
CA ASN A 61 14.43 -3.36 7.19
C ASN A 61 15.15 -1.99 7.17
N GLY A 62 14.67 -1.07 6.35
CA GLY A 62 15.22 0.28 6.23
C GLY A 62 14.76 1.24 7.33
N ARG A 63 13.86 0.83 8.22
CA ARG A 63 13.43 1.65 9.36
C ARG A 63 14.57 1.80 10.37
N LYS A 64 15.10 3.02 10.50
CA LYS A 64 16.25 3.33 11.35
C LYS A 64 15.95 4.45 12.32
N ILE A 65 16.69 4.52 13.42
CA ILE A 65 16.64 5.65 14.35
C ILE A 65 17.32 6.86 13.68
N ARG A 66 16.68 8.03 13.75
CA ARG A 66 17.24 9.28 13.24
C ARG A 66 18.44 9.71 14.10
N ALA A 67 19.49 10.19 13.45
CA ALA A 67 20.61 10.80 14.15
C ALA A 67 20.25 12.21 14.68
N GLY A 68 20.98 12.66 15.70
CA GLY A 68 20.93 14.03 16.22
C GLY A 68 19.69 14.36 17.04
N LYS A 69 19.36 15.66 17.13
CA LYS A 69 18.30 16.19 18.01
C LYS A 69 16.87 15.84 17.60
N ALA A 70 16.67 15.18 16.46
CA ALA A 70 15.33 14.79 16.00
C ALA A 70 14.66 13.77 16.94
N THR A 71 15.46 12.90 17.57
CA THR A 71 15.00 11.92 18.58
C THR A 71 14.38 12.63 19.79
N MET A 72 15.00 13.72 20.26
CA MET A 72 14.52 14.54 21.37
C MET A 72 13.20 15.26 21.09
N ARG A 73 12.81 15.38 19.82
CA ARG A 73 11.56 16.05 19.39
C ARG A 73 10.46 15.05 19.02
N GLY A 74 10.58 13.79 19.44
CA GLY A 74 9.61 12.72 19.15
C GLY A 74 9.68 12.15 17.73
N ARG A 75 10.63 12.59 16.89
CA ARG A 75 10.82 12.12 15.50
C ARG A 75 11.87 11.00 15.45
N VAL A 76 11.67 9.96 16.25
CA VAL A 76 12.70 8.93 16.51
C VAL A 76 13.04 8.10 15.28
N HIS A 77 12.05 7.63 14.51
CA HIS A 77 12.28 6.71 13.39
C HIS A 77 12.14 7.36 12.01
N LYS A 78 13.07 7.06 11.11
CA LYS A 78 12.94 7.31 9.67
C LYS A 78 12.60 5.99 8.98
N THR A 79 11.47 5.95 8.28
CA THR A 79 11.04 4.80 7.48
C THR A 79 11.13 5.19 6.00
N PRO A 80 11.71 4.36 5.13
CA PRO A 80 11.66 4.57 3.69
C PRO A 80 10.22 4.54 3.18
N LYS A 81 9.92 5.31 2.13
CA LYS A 81 8.65 5.22 1.42
C LYS A 81 8.64 3.98 0.52
N SER A 82 7.50 3.30 0.52
CA SER A 82 7.21 2.08 -0.24
C SER A 82 5.97 2.35 -1.08
N VAL A 83 5.06 1.39 -1.13
CA VAL A 83 3.81 1.46 -1.88
C VAL A 83 2.95 2.65 -1.47
N LEU A 84 2.35 3.32 -2.45
CA LEU A 84 1.19 4.19 -2.27
C LEU A 84 -0.06 3.44 -2.71
N LEU A 85 -0.97 3.19 -1.79
CA LEU A 85 -2.27 2.59 -2.08
C LEU A 85 -3.31 3.71 -2.23
N VAL A 86 -3.92 3.79 -3.40
CA VAL A 86 -5.00 4.74 -3.69
C VAL A 86 -6.32 3.98 -3.70
N VAL A 87 -7.23 4.39 -2.83
CA VAL A 87 -8.57 3.81 -2.64
C VAL A 87 -9.65 4.86 -2.92
N LYS A 88 -10.89 4.44 -3.16
CA LYS A 88 -12.01 5.39 -3.22
C LYS A 88 -12.32 5.92 -1.83
N GLU A 89 -12.55 5.01 -0.88
CA GLU A 89 -12.85 5.37 0.51
C GLU A 89 -11.83 4.80 1.52
N LYS A 90 -11.61 5.54 2.61
CA LYS A 90 -10.69 5.15 3.71
C LYS A 90 -11.36 4.15 4.67
N SER A 91 -11.97 3.10 4.14
CA SER A 91 -12.60 2.00 4.88
C SER A 91 -11.80 0.70 4.71
N GLY A 92 -12.10 -0.33 5.51
CA GLY A 92 -11.59 -1.70 5.37
C GLY A 92 -10.10 -1.83 5.01
N LEU A 93 -9.82 -1.92 3.71
CA LEU A 93 -8.48 -2.05 3.13
C LEU A 93 -7.52 -0.95 3.59
N ALA A 94 -7.97 0.29 3.67
CA ALA A 94 -7.14 1.41 4.11
C ALA A 94 -6.68 1.25 5.56
N GLN A 95 -7.57 0.74 6.42
CA GLN A 95 -7.25 0.48 7.83
C GLN A 95 -6.31 -0.72 7.97
N ALA A 96 -6.46 -1.72 7.10
CA ALA A 96 -5.61 -2.90 7.09
C ALA A 96 -4.18 -2.59 6.63
N ALA A 97 -4.03 -1.76 5.60
CA ALA A 97 -2.75 -1.42 4.98
C ALA A 97 -1.95 -0.37 5.76
N ARG A 98 -2.58 0.54 6.52
CA ARG A 98 -1.89 1.65 7.21
C ARG A 98 -0.81 1.25 8.22
N ASN A 99 -0.85 0.01 8.71
CA ASN A 99 0.10 -0.50 9.69
C ASN A 99 1.38 -1.07 9.04
N LEU A 100 1.38 -1.27 7.72
CA LEU A 100 2.54 -1.79 7.00
C LEU A 100 3.64 -0.70 6.91
N PRO A 101 4.90 -1.01 7.27
CA PRO A 101 5.98 -0.04 7.19
C PRO A 101 6.20 0.51 5.78
N GLY A 102 6.14 1.83 5.63
CA GLY A 102 6.43 2.52 4.37
C GLY A 102 5.27 2.57 3.38
N VAL A 103 4.16 1.88 3.68
CA VAL A 103 2.92 1.98 2.91
C VAL A 103 2.15 3.21 3.35
N ASP A 104 1.75 4.05 2.40
CA ASP A 104 0.78 5.12 2.66
C ASP A 104 -0.52 4.79 1.93
N VAL A 105 -1.65 5.21 2.51
CA VAL A 105 -2.98 5.03 1.91
C VAL A 105 -3.65 6.40 1.76
N VAL A 106 -4.15 6.68 0.57
CA VAL A 106 -4.78 7.95 0.22
C VAL A 106 -6.09 7.68 -0.52
N ALA A 107 -7.09 8.53 -0.29
CA ALA A 107 -8.34 8.46 -1.06
C ALA A 107 -8.12 9.17 -2.40
N ALA A 108 -8.71 8.70 -3.49
CA ALA A 108 -8.58 9.29 -4.81
C ALA A 108 -8.80 10.81 -4.81
N ARG A 109 -9.87 11.27 -4.15
CA ARG A 109 -10.20 12.69 -3.96
C ARG A 109 -9.17 13.52 -3.17
N ASP A 110 -8.36 12.88 -2.34
CA ASP A 110 -7.37 13.52 -1.47
C ASP A 110 -5.94 13.42 -2.04
N LEU A 111 -5.77 12.82 -3.22
CA LEU A 111 -4.47 12.55 -3.82
C LEU A 111 -3.73 13.86 -4.15
N ASN A 112 -2.49 13.98 -3.66
CA ASN A 112 -1.67 15.17 -3.87
C ASN A 112 -0.29 14.83 -4.45
N ALA A 113 0.45 15.87 -4.85
CA ALA A 113 1.78 15.73 -5.44
C ALA A 113 2.83 15.17 -4.46
N GLU A 114 2.70 15.42 -3.15
CA GLU A 114 3.64 14.91 -2.15
C GLU A 114 3.49 13.39 -1.95
N ASP A 115 2.28 12.86 -2.13
CA ASP A 115 2.02 11.42 -2.08
C ASP A 115 2.72 10.70 -3.24
N LEU A 116 2.62 11.25 -4.45
CA LEU A 116 3.19 10.70 -5.69
C LEU A 116 4.71 10.92 -5.81
N ALA A 117 5.21 12.04 -5.30
CA ALA A 117 6.61 12.44 -5.40
C ALA A 117 7.19 12.89 -4.04
N PRO A 118 7.34 11.98 -3.07
CA PRO A 118 7.80 12.33 -1.73
C PRO A 118 9.23 12.86 -1.77
N GLY A 119 9.42 14.10 -1.29
CA GLY A 119 10.72 14.77 -1.34
C GLY A 119 11.14 15.26 -2.73
N GLY A 120 10.20 15.33 -3.69
CA GLY A 120 10.45 15.79 -5.05
C GLY A 120 11.02 14.72 -5.99
N ASP A 121 11.13 13.47 -5.54
CA ASP A 121 11.54 12.33 -6.37
C ASP A 121 10.32 11.74 -7.07
N ILE A 122 10.33 11.74 -8.40
CA ILE A 122 9.20 11.34 -9.25
C ILE A 122 9.08 9.81 -9.34
N GLY A 123 7.84 9.33 -9.43
CA GLY A 123 7.57 7.91 -9.73
C GLY A 123 7.60 7.01 -8.49
N ARG A 124 6.68 7.25 -7.56
CA ARG A 124 6.41 6.32 -6.46
C ARG A 124 5.68 5.08 -6.96
N LEU A 125 5.98 3.92 -6.36
CA LEU A 125 5.26 2.67 -6.61
C LEU A 125 3.80 2.78 -6.15
N THR A 126 2.87 2.85 -7.10
CA THR A 126 1.43 3.06 -6.84
C THR A 126 0.59 1.83 -7.15
N VAL A 127 -0.37 1.57 -6.27
CA VAL A 127 -1.41 0.56 -6.40
C VAL A 127 -2.76 1.28 -6.31
N PHE A 128 -3.62 1.15 -7.32
CA PHE A 128 -4.95 1.76 -7.35
C PHE A 128 -6.01 0.68 -7.20
N THR A 129 -7.10 0.95 -6.48
CA THR A 129 -8.31 0.14 -6.64
C THR A 129 -9.04 0.55 -7.91
N LYS A 130 -9.76 -0.40 -8.52
CA LYS A 130 -10.59 -0.11 -9.69
C LYS A 130 -11.58 1.03 -9.41
N SER A 131 -12.23 1.00 -8.24
CA SER A 131 -13.15 2.04 -7.77
C SER A 131 -12.49 3.42 -7.60
N ALA A 132 -11.22 3.47 -7.18
CA ALA A 132 -10.48 4.72 -7.10
C ALA A 132 -10.19 5.31 -8.48
N LEU A 133 -9.85 4.46 -9.46
CA LEU A 133 -9.60 4.90 -10.83
C LEU A 133 -10.87 5.44 -11.50
N GLU A 134 -12.02 4.81 -11.22
CA GLU A 134 -13.32 5.30 -11.66
C GLU A 134 -13.68 6.66 -11.05
N GLU A 135 -13.25 6.96 -9.82
CA GLU A 135 -13.47 8.27 -9.18
C GLU A 135 -12.53 9.37 -9.73
N LEU A 136 -11.39 9.01 -10.31
CA LEU A 136 -10.44 9.96 -10.90
C LEU A 136 -10.81 10.38 -12.34
N ASN A 137 -11.67 9.61 -13.01
CA ASN A 137 -12.14 9.88 -14.37
C ASN A 137 -13.38 10.76 -14.39
#